data_AF-A0A925HYM0-F1
#
_entry.id   AF-A0A925HYM0-F1
#
_cell.length_a   1.000
_cell.length_b   1.000
_cell.length_c   1.000
_cell.angle_alpha   90.00
_cell.angle_beta   90.00
_cell.angle_gamma   90.00
#
_symmetry.space_group_name_H-M   'P 1'
#
loop_
_entity.id
_entity.type
_entity.pdbx_description
1 polymer ?
#
loop_
_entity_poly.entity_id
_entity_poly.type
_entity_poly.pdbx_seq_one_letter_code
_entity_poly.pdbx_strand_id
1 'polypeptide(L)' 'MKQGNWEFEPAGQDAKDVPATVALPGTKEKLAILAERMQLGLPLWHESDRRTYNDEEKE' A
#
# COMPACT_ATOMS: atom_id res chain seq x y z
N MET A 1 -8.83 -9.14 -34.00
CA MET A 1 -7.87 -8.54 -33.04
C MET A 1 -8.67 -8.10 -31.82
N LYS A 2 -8.31 -8.53 -30.60
CA LYS A 2 -8.94 -8.00 -29.38
C LYS A 2 -8.39 -6.59 -29.17
N GLN A 3 -9.21 -5.58 -29.41
CA GLN A 3 -8.89 -4.21 -29.01
C GLN A 3 -9.11 -4.14 -27.49
N GLY A 4 -8.02 -4.06 -26.73
CA GLY A 4 -8.11 -3.76 -25.30
C GLY A 4 -8.60 -2.32 -25.11
N ASN A 5 -9.41 -2.09 -24.09
CA ASN A 5 -9.76 -0.74 -23.69
C ASN A 5 -8.57 -0.13 -22.94
N TRP A 6 -7.79 0.71 -23.60
CA TRP A 6 -6.65 1.41 -23.02
C TRP A 6 -7.05 2.52 -22.03
N GLU A 7 -8.33 2.90 -22.01
CA GLU A 7 -8.92 3.87 -21.07
C GLU A 7 -9.57 3.17 -19.86
N PHE A 8 -9.47 1.85 -19.78
CA PHE A 8 -10.00 1.12 -18.62
C PHE A 8 -9.08 1.33 -17.42
N GLU A 9 -9.48 2.25 -16.56
CA GLU A 9 -8.99 2.31 -15.18
C GLU A 9 -9.99 1.54 -14.30
N PRO A 10 -9.61 0.38 -13.73
CA PRO A 10 -10.48 -0.28 -12.76
C PRO A 10 -10.76 0.70 -11.63
N ALA A 11 -11.97 0.66 -11.05
CA ALA A 11 -12.28 1.46 -9.88
C ALA A 11 -11.21 1.17 -8.81
N GLY A 12 -10.31 2.13 -8.60
CA GLY A 12 -9.23 2.00 -7.64
C GLY A 12 -9.82 1.79 -6.26
N GLN A 13 -9.34 0.80 -5.52
CA GLN A 13 -9.58 0.79 -4.09
C GLN A 13 -8.83 1.99 -3.50
N ASP A 14 -9.56 2.84 -2.79
CA ASP A 14 -8.99 4.02 -2.17
C ASP A 14 -7.96 3.56 -1.13
N ALA A 15 -6.82 4.25 -1.07
CA ALA A 15 -5.77 3.86 -0.13
C ALA A 15 -6.31 3.78 1.31
N LYS A 16 -7.27 4.65 1.66
CA LYS A 16 -7.93 4.74 2.98
C LYS A 16 -8.70 3.47 3.39
N ASP A 17 -9.09 2.64 2.43
CA ASP A 17 -9.81 1.39 2.69
C ASP A 17 -8.87 0.23 3.03
N VAL A 18 -7.56 0.41 2.79
CA VAL A 18 -6.53 -0.58 3.11
C VAL A 18 -5.87 -0.22 4.44
N PRO A 19 -5.78 -1.13 5.42
CA PRO A 19 -5.14 -0.82 6.69
C PRO A 19 -3.66 -0.46 6.49
N ALA A 20 -3.24 0.64 7.11
CA ALA A 20 -1.85 1.07 7.14
C ALA A 20 -0.95 0.01 7.79
N THR A 21 0.27 -0.12 7.30
CA THR A 21 1.28 -0.99 7.90
C THR A 21 2.00 -0.26 9.03
N VAL A 22 2.12 -0.94 10.17
CA VAL A 22 2.91 -0.46 11.32
C VAL A 22 4.39 -0.86 11.20
N ALA A 23 4.75 -1.63 10.17
CA ALA A 23 6.10 -2.13 9.99
C ALA A 23 7.09 -0.99 9.68
N LEU A 24 8.24 -1.02 10.36
CA LEU A 24 9.28 0.00 10.20
C LEU A 24 9.86 -0.01 8.78
N PRO A 25 10.27 1.16 8.26
CA PRO A 25 10.91 1.25 6.95
C PRO A 25 12.19 0.39 6.88
N GLY A 26 12.36 -0.33 5.77
CA GLY A 26 13.54 -1.19 5.54
C GLY A 26 13.49 -2.56 6.22
N THR A 27 12.43 -2.88 6.98
CA THR A 27 12.26 -4.22 7.56
C THR A 27 11.75 -5.24 6.53
N LYS A 28 12.06 -6.52 6.75
CA LYS A 28 11.53 -7.63 5.94
C LYS A 28 10.01 -7.77 6.06
N GLU A 29 9.47 -7.45 7.24
CA GLU A 29 8.05 -7.46 7.51
C GLU A 29 7.29 -6.48 6.60
N LYS A 30 7.81 -5.26 6.44
CA LYS A 30 7.22 -4.28 5.52
C LYS A 30 7.20 -4.79 4.08
N LEU A 31 8.29 -5.44 3.63
CA LEU A 31 8.35 -6.02 2.30
C LEU A 31 7.33 -7.15 2.09
N ALA A 32 7.11 -7.99 3.11
CA ALA A 32 6.11 -9.05 3.05
C ALA A 32 4.69 -8.49 2.89
N ILE A 33 4.33 -7.45 3.67
CA ILE A 33 3.02 -6.79 3.60
C ILE A 33 2.82 -6.14 2.23
N LEU A 34 3.83 -5.46 1.70
CA LEU A 34 3.74 -4.84 0.37
C LEU A 34 3.64 -5.88 -0.76
N ALA A 35 4.33 -7.02 -0.63
CA ALA A 35 4.23 -8.10 -1.59
C ALA A 35 2.83 -8.73 -1.61
N GLU A 36 2.20 -8.93 -0.45
CA GLU A 36 0.83 -9.40 -0.34
C GLU A 36 -0.16 -8.41 -0.99
N ARG A 37 -0.03 -7.12 -0.69
CA ARG A 37 -0.84 -6.06 -1.33
C ARG A 37 -0.73 -6.10 -2.85
N MET A 38 0.49 -6.25 -3.37
CA MET A 38 0.73 -6.36 -4.81
C MET A 38 0.01 -7.55 -5.44
N GLN A 39 0.02 -8.71 -4.78
CA GLN A 39 -0.67 -9.91 -5.27
C GLN A 39 -2.19 -9.76 -5.29
N LEU A 40 -2.74 -8.97 -4.35
CA LEU A 40 -4.17 -8.68 -4.26
C LEU A 40 -4.62 -7.51 -5.13
N GLY A 41 -3.69 -6.82 -5.82
CA GLY A 41 -3.99 -5.62 -6.60
C GLY A 41 -4.37 -4.41 -5.74
N LEU A 42 -3.92 -4.38 -4.48
CA LEU A 42 -4.17 -3.29 -3.55
C LEU A 42 -3.14 -2.16 -3.68
N PRO A 43 -3.51 -0.92 -3.32
CA PRO A 43 -2.56 0.18 -3.21
C PRO A 43 -1.36 -0.18 -2.32
N LEU A 44 -0.15 0.02 -2.84
CA LEU A 44 1.08 -0.25 -2.08
C LEU A 44 1.30 0.77 -0.96
N TRP A 45 0.88 2.01 -1.18
CA TRP A 45 1.13 3.12 -0.27
C TRP A 45 -0.16 3.54 0.44
N HIS A 46 -0.08 3.70 1.77
CA HIS A 46 -1.09 4.38 2.58
C HIS A 46 -0.54 5.71 3.11
N GLU A 47 -1.35 6.77 3.22
CA GLU A 47 -0.92 8.06 3.78
C GLU A 47 -0.37 7.95 5.22
N SER A 48 -1.00 7.10 6.03
CA SER A 48 -0.55 6.73 7.37
C SER A 48 0.61 5.71 7.43
N ASP A 49 1.11 5.18 6.30
CA ASP A 49 2.36 4.40 6.27
C ASP A 49 3.61 5.29 6.48
N ARG A 50 3.42 6.61 6.47
CA ARG A 50 4.43 7.61 6.78
C ARG A 50 4.70 7.64 8.29
N ARG A 51 5.44 6.65 8.79
CA ARG A 51 6.09 6.74 10.10
C ARG A 51 7.47 7.34 9.97
N THR A 52 7.69 8.44 10.68
CA THR A 52 9.00 9.04 10.88
C THR A 52 9.57 8.57 12.21
N TYR A 53 10.90 8.58 12.34
CA TYR A 53 11.60 8.19 13.58
C TYR A 53 11.10 8.95 14.83
N ASN A 54 10.52 10.14 14.63
CA ASN A 54 10.02 10.99 15.70
C ASN A 54 8.56 10.69 16.11
N ASP A 55 7.87 9.80 15.41
CA ASP A 55 6.49 9.42 15.72
C ASP A 55 6.42 8.37 16.86
N GLU A 56 7.57 7.84 17.30
CA GLU A 56 7.69 6.86 18.39
C GLU A 56 7.64 7.51 19.80
N GLU A 57 7.71 8.83 19.93
CA GLU A 57 7.70 9.52 21.24
C GLU A 57 6.29 9.75 21.83
N LYS A 58 5.24 9.10 21.29
CA LYS A 58 3.88 9.16 21.81
C LYS A 58 3.29 7.77 22.03
N GLU A 59 3.83 7.05 23.00
CA GLU A 59 3.11 6.00 23.74
C GLU A 59 3.08 6.35 25.24
#